data_AF-A0A1J3JXJ5-F1
#
_entry.id   AF-A0A1J3JXJ5-F1
#
_cell.length_a   1.000
_cell.length_b   1.000
_cell.length_c   1.000
_cell.angle_alpha   90.00
_cell.angle_beta   90.00
_cell.angle_gamma   90.00
#
_symmetry.space_group_name_H-M   'P 1'
#
loop_
_entity.id
_entity.type
_entity.pdbx_description
1 polymer ?
#
loop_
_entity_poly.entity_id
_entity_poly.type
_entity_poly.pdbx_seq_one_letter_code
_entity_poly.pdbx_strand_id
1 'polypeptide(L)'
;SLYPFSSNTSSLPPSMEKTLATSHTKRSLPSPSTTVNTSTTGFSRRTRARSSDATARVSETGVGLNETEEEEEEGVEEKIEALQTIVPGGTALGVDALFEETASYILALQCQINAIKVLTTFLERCEKDDMKFGG
;
A
#
# COMPACT_ATOMS: atom_id res chain seq x y z
N SER A 1 13.83 -61.50 23.47
CA SER A 1 13.90 -60.71 24.70
C SER A 1 13.70 -59.25 24.32
N LEU A 2 12.49 -58.74 24.56
CA LEU A 2 12.10 -57.36 24.31
C LEU A 2 12.59 -56.50 25.47
N TYR A 3 13.35 -55.43 25.19
CA TYR A 3 13.61 -54.39 26.18
C TYR A 3 12.44 -53.39 26.23
N PRO A 4 12.01 -52.96 27.42
CA PRO A 4 10.81 -52.17 27.58
C PRO A 4 11.06 -50.68 27.32
N PHE A 5 10.08 -50.09 26.63
CA PHE A 5 9.47 -48.78 26.88
C PHE A 5 10.09 -47.94 28.01
N SER A 6 10.81 -46.88 27.65
CA SER A 6 11.11 -45.75 28.53
C SER A 6 10.34 -44.53 28.05
N SER A 7 9.22 -44.27 28.70
CA SER A 7 8.52 -42.98 28.65
C SER A 7 9.34 -41.93 29.37
N ASN A 8 9.92 -41.00 28.63
CA ASN A 8 10.37 -39.74 29.21
C ASN A 8 9.26 -38.71 29.04
N THR A 9 8.41 -38.59 30.06
CA THR A 9 7.47 -37.47 30.21
C THR A 9 8.10 -36.47 31.17
N SER A 10 8.94 -35.58 30.66
CA SER A 10 9.44 -34.44 31.43
C SER A 10 8.64 -33.18 31.09
N SER A 11 7.56 -33.00 31.85
CA SER A 11 7.04 -31.75 32.41
C SER A 11 7.30 -30.45 31.62
N LEU A 12 6.28 -29.96 30.92
CA LEU A 12 6.16 -28.53 30.61
C LEU A 12 5.98 -27.73 31.92
N PRO A 13 6.57 -26.53 32.05
CA PRO A 13 6.21 -25.62 33.13
C PRO A 13 4.81 -25.01 32.88
N PRO A 14 4.04 -24.72 33.95
CA PRO A 14 2.70 -24.15 33.84
C PRO A 14 2.71 -22.74 33.26
N SER A 15 1.74 -22.50 32.37
CA SER A 15 1.25 -21.17 31.98
C SER A 15 1.05 -20.29 33.20
N MET A 16 1.71 -19.14 33.23
CA MET A 16 1.46 -18.09 34.21
C MET A 16 0.33 -17.20 33.69
N GLU A 17 -0.91 -17.63 33.93
CA GLU A 17 -2.08 -16.77 33.79
C GLU A 17 -2.04 -15.71 34.91
N LYS A 18 -1.65 -14.49 34.56
CA LYS A 18 -1.80 -13.31 35.44
C LYS A 18 -2.97 -12.49 34.92
N THR A 19 -4.15 -12.78 35.45
CA THR A 19 -5.29 -11.86 35.49
C THR A 19 -4.91 -10.65 36.32
N LEU A 20 -4.80 -9.48 35.68
CA LEU A 20 -4.84 -8.20 36.38
C LEU A 20 -6.10 -7.44 35.97
N ALA A 21 -6.84 -7.02 36.99
CA ALA A 21 -8.11 -6.35 36.90
C ALA A 21 -8.00 -4.92 36.33
N THR A 22 -9.05 -4.53 35.60
CA THR A 22 -9.73 -3.23 35.58
C THR A 22 -8.87 -1.95 35.59
N SER A 23 -8.96 -1.21 34.47
CA SER A 23 -8.96 0.25 34.45
C SER A 23 -9.79 0.73 33.27
N HIS A 24 -11.02 1.16 33.56
CA HIS A 24 -11.88 1.89 32.62
C HIS A 24 -11.46 3.35 32.66
N THR A 25 -10.58 3.76 31.75
CA THR A 25 -10.31 5.18 31.52
C THR A 25 -11.12 5.63 30.31
N LYS A 26 -12.28 6.25 30.57
CA LYS A 26 -12.94 7.11 29.60
C LYS A 26 -12.00 8.27 29.28
N ARG A 27 -11.19 8.12 28.23
CA ARG A 27 -10.41 9.23 27.67
C ARG A 27 -11.14 9.74 26.44
N SER A 28 -11.77 10.90 26.61
CA SER A 28 -12.35 11.71 25.55
C SER A 28 -11.37 11.88 24.39
N LEU A 29 -11.78 11.47 23.20
CA LEU A 29 -11.12 11.87 21.95
C LEU A 29 -11.52 13.32 21.63
N PRO A 30 -10.57 14.25 21.46
CA PRO A 30 -10.85 15.52 20.82
C PRO A 30 -10.97 15.30 19.30
N SER A 31 -12.11 15.67 18.74
CA SER A 31 -12.36 15.72 17.30
C SER A 31 -11.37 16.68 16.61
N PRO A 32 -10.70 16.28 15.52
CA PRO A 32 -10.07 17.24 14.63
C PRO A 32 -11.11 17.79 13.65
N SER A 33 -11.65 18.96 13.95
CA SER A 33 -12.30 19.82 12.96
C SER A 33 -11.23 20.68 12.31
N THR A 34 -10.88 20.38 11.06
CA THR A 34 -10.11 21.30 10.21
C THR A 34 -10.49 21.06 8.75
N THR A 35 -11.70 21.48 8.38
CA THR A 35 -12.09 21.61 6.98
C THR A 35 -11.37 22.82 6.40
N VAL A 36 -10.32 22.57 5.62
CA VAL A 36 -9.65 23.58 4.80
C VAL A 36 -10.41 23.74 3.49
N ASN A 37 -10.97 24.93 3.28
CA ASN A 37 -11.63 25.31 2.03
C ASN A 37 -10.56 25.52 0.95
N THR A 38 -10.39 24.57 0.03
CA THR A 38 -9.72 24.84 -1.24
C THR A 38 -10.75 25.24 -2.28
N SER A 39 -10.69 26.51 -2.67
CA SER A 39 -11.47 27.11 -3.75
C SER A 39 -11.40 26.28 -5.03
N THR A 40 -12.58 25.83 -5.47
CA THR A 40 -12.79 25.17 -6.76
C THR A 40 -12.66 26.20 -7.88
N THR A 41 -11.52 26.20 -8.58
CA THR A 41 -11.40 26.91 -9.87
C THR A 41 -12.17 26.12 -10.92
N GLY A 42 -13.09 26.81 -11.59
CA GLY A 42 -14.20 26.22 -12.32
C GLY A 42 -13.84 25.53 -13.63
N PHE A 43 -14.56 24.44 -13.88
CA PHE A 43 -14.87 24.00 -15.24
C PHE A 43 -16.33 24.36 -15.53
N SER A 44 -16.52 25.36 -16.40
CA SER A 44 -17.82 25.84 -16.86
C SER A 44 -18.60 24.74 -17.58
N ARG A 45 -19.51 24.09 -16.86
CA ARG A 45 -20.45 23.11 -17.41
C ARG A 45 -21.56 23.87 -18.15
N ARG A 46 -21.44 23.97 -19.48
CA ARG A 46 -22.44 24.61 -20.35
C ARG A 46 -23.79 23.92 -20.18
N THR A 47 -24.74 24.63 -19.61
CA THR A 47 -26.16 24.28 -19.61
C THR A 47 -26.71 24.45 -21.02
N ARG A 48 -27.29 23.39 -21.59
CA ARG A 48 -28.19 23.50 -22.74
C ARG A 48 -29.52 22.86 -22.39
N ALA A 49 -30.55 23.55 -22.87
CA ALA A 49 -31.88 23.57 -22.34
C ALA A 49 -32.67 22.29 -22.61
N ARG A 50 -33.69 22.14 -21.75
CA ARG A 50 -34.78 21.18 -21.81
C ARG A 50 -35.46 21.18 -23.19
N SER A 51 -35.74 19.98 -23.69
CA SER A 51 -36.96 19.70 -24.46
C SER A 51 -37.49 18.36 -23.97
N SER A 52 -38.56 18.43 -23.20
CA SER A 52 -39.39 17.29 -22.80
C SER A 52 -40.25 16.87 -23.99
N ASP A 53 -40.14 15.62 -24.42
CA ASP A 53 -41.26 14.95 -25.06
C ASP A 53 -41.40 13.53 -24.51
N ALA A 54 -42.65 13.17 -24.26
CA ALA A 54 -43.08 12.00 -23.52
C ALA A 54 -43.20 10.81 -24.47
N THR A 55 -42.70 9.63 -24.06
CA THR A 55 -43.42 8.36 -24.29
C THR A 55 -42.90 7.30 -23.33
N ALA A 56 -43.85 6.65 -22.69
CA ALA A 56 -43.67 5.56 -21.73
C ALA A 56 -43.05 4.32 -22.37
N ARG A 57 -42.24 3.58 -21.59
CA ARG A 57 -42.32 2.11 -21.49
C ARG A 57 -41.51 1.58 -20.31
N VAL A 58 -42.21 0.89 -19.42
CA VAL A 58 -41.69 0.04 -18.35
C VAL A 58 -40.97 -1.15 -18.97
N SER A 59 -39.80 -1.49 -18.43
CA SER A 59 -39.32 -2.87 -18.39
C SER A 59 -38.54 -3.04 -17.10
N GLU A 60 -39.23 -3.54 -16.08
CA GLU A 60 -38.60 -4.35 -15.06
C GLU A 60 -38.02 -5.57 -15.77
N THR A 61 -36.70 -5.70 -15.72
CA THR A 61 -36.02 -6.98 -15.93
C THR A 61 -35.05 -7.09 -14.79
N GLY A 62 -35.51 -7.80 -13.76
CA GLY A 62 -34.64 -8.31 -12.72
C GLY A 62 -33.75 -9.40 -13.30
N VAL A 63 -32.46 -9.11 -13.34
CA VAL A 63 -31.30 -10.01 -13.43
C VAL A 63 -30.11 -9.10 -13.17
N GLY A 64 -29.22 -9.32 -12.23
CA GLY A 64 -29.06 -10.29 -11.15
C GLY A 64 -27.87 -9.74 -10.37
N LEU A 65 -27.94 -9.72 -9.04
CA LEU A 65 -26.81 -9.38 -8.19
C LEU A 65 -25.69 -10.42 -8.41
N ASN A 66 -24.73 -10.16 -9.31
CA ASN A 66 -23.50 -10.94 -9.41
C ASN A 66 -22.37 -10.25 -10.20
N GLU A 67 -22.16 -8.94 -10.02
CA GLU A 67 -21.12 -8.17 -10.75
C GLU A 67 -20.07 -7.53 -9.82
N THR A 68 -19.91 -8.00 -8.59
CA THR A 68 -19.00 -7.33 -7.62
C THR A 68 -17.79 -8.15 -7.19
N GLU A 69 -17.68 -9.42 -7.59
CA GLU A 69 -16.51 -10.24 -7.25
C GLU A 69 -15.53 -10.37 -8.42
N GLU A 70 -16.01 -10.44 -9.66
CA GLU A 70 -15.15 -10.61 -10.85
C GLU A 70 -14.34 -9.34 -11.18
N GLU A 71 -14.89 -8.14 -10.96
CA GLU A 71 -14.21 -6.87 -11.27
C GLU A 71 -13.06 -6.55 -10.30
N GLU A 72 -13.14 -6.99 -9.03
CA GLU A 72 -12.08 -6.74 -8.04
C GLU A 72 -10.91 -7.72 -8.21
N GLU A 73 -11.19 -8.98 -8.58
CA GLU A 73 -10.18 -10.00 -8.84
C GLU A 73 -9.37 -9.69 -10.12
N GLU A 74 -10.03 -9.24 -11.20
CA GLU A 74 -9.37 -8.82 -12.44
C GLU A 74 -8.37 -7.67 -12.20
N GLY A 75 -8.72 -6.73 -11.32
CA GLY A 75 -7.86 -5.60 -10.97
C GLY A 75 -6.63 -5.96 -10.13
N VAL A 76 -6.55 -7.16 -9.55
CA VAL A 76 -5.35 -7.63 -8.84
C VAL A 76 -4.36 -8.24 -9.82
N GLU A 77 -4.82 -9.05 -10.76
CA GLU A 77 -3.95 -9.70 -11.76
C GLU A 77 -3.21 -8.65 -12.61
N GLU A 78 -3.91 -7.60 -13.09
CA GLU A 78 -3.28 -6.51 -13.84
C GLU A 78 -2.16 -5.82 -13.03
N LYS A 79 -2.37 -5.64 -11.72
CA LYS A 79 -1.35 -5.04 -10.83
C LYS A 79 -0.16 -5.97 -10.64
N ILE A 80 -0.38 -7.28 -10.56
CA ILE A 80 0.69 -8.27 -10.48
C ILE A 80 1.51 -8.27 -11.77
N GLU A 81 0.87 -8.29 -12.95
CA GLU A 81 1.55 -8.22 -14.24
C GLU A 81 2.38 -6.93 -14.40
N ALA A 82 1.79 -5.79 -14.00
CA ALA A 82 2.50 -4.51 -14.00
C ALA A 82 3.73 -4.54 -13.08
N LEU A 83 3.60 -5.15 -11.89
CA LEU A 83 4.69 -5.27 -10.94
C LEU A 83 5.80 -6.21 -11.46
N GLN A 84 5.44 -7.35 -12.06
CA GLN A 84 6.39 -8.27 -12.69
C GLN A 84 7.22 -7.62 -13.81
N THR A 85 6.62 -6.66 -14.52
CA THR A 85 7.28 -5.94 -15.62
C THR A 85 8.36 -4.97 -15.12
N ILE A 86 8.16 -4.33 -13.96
CA ILE A 86 9.09 -3.33 -13.43
C ILE A 86 10.15 -3.91 -12.50
N VAL A 87 9.88 -5.05 -11.88
CA VAL A 87 10.80 -5.72 -10.95
C VAL A 87 11.82 -6.53 -11.77
N PRO A 88 13.14 -6.38 -11.53
CA PRO A 88 14.16 -7.18 -12.21
C PRO A 88 13.90 -8.68 -12.03
N GLY A 89 13.75 -9.41 -13.13
CA GLY A 89 13.43 -10.84 -13.11
C GLY A 89 11.98 -11.19 -12.71
N GLY A 90 11.11 -10.19 -12.53
CA GLY A 90 9.75 -10.36 -12.00
C GLY A 90 8.84 -11.27 -12.83
N THR A 91 8.98 -11.30 -14.15
CA THR A 91 8.17 -12.17 -15.05
C THR A 91 8.39 -13.67 -14.84
N ALA A 92 9.45 -14.07 -14.14
CA ALA A 92 9.73 -15.45 -13.79
C ALA A 92 9.36 -15.81 -12.33
N LEU A 93 8.83 -14.85 -11.56
CA LEU A 93 8.55 -15.01 -10.13
C LEU A 93 7.05 -15.19 -9.86
N GLY A 94 6.73 -16.06 -8.90
CA GLY A 94 5.40 -16.13 -8.29
C GLY A 94 5.17 -14.98 -7.30
N VAL A 95 3.92 -14.80 -6.87
CA VAL A 95 3.46 -13.63 -6.08
C VAL A 95 4.29 -13.34 -4.82
N ASP A 96 4.56 -14.35 -3.98
CA ASP A 96 5.31 -14.15 -2.73
C ASP A 96 6.76 -13.70 -2.99
N ALA A 97 7.44 -14.38 -3.92
CA ALA A 97 8.81 -14.05 -4.30
C ALA A 97 8.88 -12.70 -5.03
N LEU A 98 7.84 -12.36 -5.80
CA LEU A 98 7.72 -11.06 -6.46
C LEU A 98 7.69 -9.93 -5.43
N PHE A 99 6.94 -10.07 -4.32
CA PHE A 99 6.91 -9.05 -3.28
C PHE A 99 8.22 -8.94 -2.50
N GLU A 100 8.92 -10.05 -2.24
CA GLU A 100 10.25 -10.03 -1.62
C GLU A 100 11.30 -9.34 -2.51
N GLU A 101 11.32 -9.69 -3.80
CA GLU A 101 12.19 -9.03 -4.78
C GLU A 101 11.80 -7.56 -4.97
N THR A 102 10.50 -7.23 -4.95
CA THR A 102 10.02 -5.84 -4.99
C THR A 102 10.55 -5.04 -3.81
N ALA A 103 10.47 -5.57 -2.59
CA ALA A 103 10.99 -4.89 -1.40
C ALA A 103 12.50 -4.66 -1.51
N SER A 104 13.23 -5.67 -1.97
CA SER A 104 14.69 -5.60 -2.21
C SER A 104 15.03 -4.55 -3.27
N TYR A 105 14.29 -4.53 -4.38
CA TYR A 105 14.51 -3.59 -5.47
C TYR A 105 14.20 -2.14 -5.06
N ILE A 106 13.11 -1.90 -4.32
CA ILE A 106 12.80 -0.57 -3.78
C ILE A 106 13.95 -0.07 -2.89
N LEU A 107 14.46 -0.92 -2.00
CA LEU A 107 15.58 -0.55 -1.14
C LEU A 107 16.85 -0.25 -1.96
N ALA A 108 17.15 -1.06 -2.98
CA ALA A 108 18.28 -0.83 -3.87
C ALA A 108 18.16 0.53 -4.60
N LEU A 109 16.98 0.85 -5.13
CA LEU A 109 16.71 2.14 -5.78
C LEU A 109 16.90 3.32 -4.80
N GLN A 110 16.41 3.20 -3.56
CA GLN A 110 16.61 4.22 -2.53
C GLN A 110 18.10 4.42 -2.22
N CYS A 111 18.86 3.33 -2.06
CA CYS A 111 20.30 3.38 -1.86
C CYS A 111 21.02 4.07 -3.02
N GLN A 112 20.67 3.76 -4.27
CA GLN A 112 21.24 4.40 -5.46
C GLN A 112 20.97 5.91 -5.47
N ILE A 113 19.71 6.32 -5.25
CA ILE A 113 19.32 7.73 -5.19
C ILE A 113 20.10 8.46 -4.09
N ASN A 114 20.23 7.86 -2.91
CA ASN A 114 20.94 8.46 -1.79
C ASN A 114 22.44 8.60 -2.08
N ALA A 115 23.07 7.58 -2.66
CA ALA A 115 24.48 7.64 -3.06
C ALA A 115 24.72 8.76 -4.08
N ILE A 116 23.88 8.85 -5.12
CA ILE A 116 23.97 9.90 -6.14
C ILE A 116 23.79 11.28 -5.49
N LYS A 117 22.81 11.46 -4.60
CA LYS A 117 22.62 12.74 -3.89
C LYS A 117 23.86 13.15 -3.11
N VAL A 118 24.47 12.24 -2.36
CA VAL A 118 25.70 12.53 -1.59
C VAL A 118 26.83 12.93 -2.53
N LEU A 119 27.05 12.17 -3.60
CA LEU A 119 28.08 12.47 -4.59
C LEU A 119 27.85 13.81 -5.28
N THR A 120 26.62 14.12 -5.69
CA THR A 120 26.27 15.40 -6.30
C THR A 120 26.52 16.56 -5.33
N THR A 121 26.11 16.45 -4.06
CA THR A 121 26.38 17.51 -3.07
C THR A 121 27.86 17.70 -2.80
N PHE A 122 28.65 16.62 -2.85
CA PHE A 122 30.10 16.69 -2.73
C PHE A 122 30.73 17.42 -3.92
N LEU A 123 30.36 17.04 -5.14
CA LEU A 123 30.88 17.67 -6.37
C LEU A 123 30.49 19.15 -6.49
N GLU A 124 29.25 19.50 -6.14
CA GLU A 124 28.79 20.90 -6.11
C GLU A 124 29.61 21.75 -5.12
N ARG A 125 30.08 21.14 -4.02
CA ARG A 125 30.96 21.81 -3.07
C ARG A 125 32.37 21.98 -3.64
N CYS A 126 32.94 20.95 -4.27
CA CYS A 126 34.25 21.03 -4.91
C CYS A 126 34.29 22.15 -5.96
N GLU A 127 33.27 22.24 -6.82
CA GLU A 127 33.18 23.28 -7.85
C GLU A 127 33.21 24.70 -7.27
N LYS A 128 32.56 24.93 -6.11
CA LYS A 128 32.55 26.24 -5.44
C LYS A 128 33.88 26.60 -4.77
N ASP A 129 34.61 25.60 -4.28
CA ASP A 129 35.89 25.80 -3.59
C ASP A 129 37.03 26.08 -4.60
N ASP A 130 36.93 25.56 -5.83
CA ASP A 130 37.89 25.81 -6.91
C ASP A 130 37.78 27.23 -7.52
N MET A 131 36.66 27.94 -7.32
CA MET A 131 36.46 29.31 -7.83
C MET A 131 37.03 30.45 -6.94
N LYS A 132 37.82 30.14 -5.89
CA LYS A 132 38.30 31.13 -4.91
C LYS A 132 39.81 31.39 -4.93
N PHE A 133 40.56 30.80 -5.88
CA PHE A 133 41.98 31.12 -6.12
C PHE A 133 42.17 32.04 -7.33
N GLY A 134 41.82 33.32 -7.17
CA GLY A 134 42.15 34.39 -8.13
C GLY A 134 42.41 35.68 -7.35
N GLY A 135 43.64 36.20 -7.44
CA GLY A 135 44.14 37.34 -6.65
C GLY A 135 43.65 38.71 -7.07
#